data_AF-A0A1J5SQL1-F1
#
_entry.id   AF-A0A1J5SQL1-F1
#
_cell.length_a   1.000
_cell.length_b   1.000
_cell.length_c   1.000
_cell.angle_alpha   90.00
_cell.angle_beta   90.00
_cell.angle_gamma   90.00
#
_symmetry.space_group_name_H-M   'P 1'
#
loop_
_entity.id
_entity.type
_entity.pdbx_description
1 polymer ?
#
loop_
_entity_poly.entity_id
_entity_poly.type
_entity_poly.pdbx_seq_one_letter_code
_entity_poly.pdbx_strand_id
1 'polypeptide(L)'
;MKPRSLLLPIQIASALLALGLGAVTSAHAQSAPLPPALRAAVMSGNSQQIAQAIAVLSGGNPAQAAALASSVVSAAERLVATNPRAAVAVAQAAVQAIQSNGVQSAAPTQIQSVLTTAARIFVNPQVTQADPAGAAALATATVQASTATNNPALTAQIATQATTTAESILASNPSAAVQVASAAVNAVNSTSVTSASPSAALQVATTASRIIANPSAQAASPSVVGQIASAVATVAATPAVYQTSPSAAIAVMSNAYAAASSSPVSATGPSALVSVTQTLTQAQASNGLNASNSSNSAQIAAILKPSPQGQAGPNTQPTANPDSSTNQQNTQNQQNNSNPTNNSGTPTVDPTQSTSPAGPR
;
A
#
# COMPACT_ATOMS: atom_id res chain seq x y z
N MET A 1 45.87 -45.14 -10.26
CA MET A 1 45.85 -43.75 -9.74
C MET A 1 44.46 -43.47 -9.21
N LYS A 2 44.33 -43.20 -7.92
CA LYS A 2 43.06 -43.15 -7.17
C LYS A 2 42.86 -41.70 -6.71
N PRO A 3 41.81 -40.97 -7.12
CA PRO A 3 41.61 -39.61 -6.66
C PRO A 3 41.11 -39.62 -5.22
N ARG A 4 41.88 -38.98 -4.32
CA ARG A 4 41.53 -38.72 -2.93
C ARG A 4 40.56 -37.54 -2.88
N SER A 5 39.31 -37.79 -2.52
CA SER A 5 38.34 -36.76 -2.15
C SER A 5 38.71 -36.14 -0.81
N LEU A 6 39.07 -34.85 -0.81
CA LEU A 6 39.13 -34.03 0.39
C LEU A 6 37.69 -33.60 0.75
N LEU A 7 37.14 -34.18 1.81
CA LEU A 7 36.00 -33.62 2.52
C LEU A 7 36.49 -32.45 3.38
N LEU A 8 36.07 -31.23 3.04
CA LEU A 8 36.14 -30.08 3.95
C LEU A 8 34.85 -30.01 4.77
N PRO A 9 34.90 -29.98 6.11
CA PRO A 9 33.73 -29.72 6.93
C PRO A 9 33.39 -28.21 6.91
N ILE A 10 32.21 -27.88 6.39
CA ILE A 10 31.63 -26.53 6.49
C ILE A 10 31.15 -26.35 7.94
N GLN A 11 31.94 -25.64 8.74
CA GLN A 11 31.55 -25.15 10.07
C GLN A 11 30.51 -24.03 9.88
N ILE A 12 29.23 -24.34 10.12
CA ILE A 12 28.15 -23.35 10.17
C ILE A 12 28.27 -22.62 11.51
N ALA A 13 28.97 -21.50 11.51
CA ALA A 13 29.04 -20.59 12.66
C ALA A 13 27.63 -19.97 12.89
N SER A 14 26.92 -20.51 13.88
CA SER A 14 25.69 -19.93 14.39
C SER A 14 26.04 -18.67 15.19
N ALA A 15 26.10 -17.53 14.51
CA ALA A 15 26.19 -16.23 15.16
C ALA A 15 24.84 -15.88 15.79
N LEU A 16 24.68 -16.25 17.06
CA LEU A 16 23.56 -15.88 17.91
C LEU A 16 23.64 -14.37 18.19
N LEU A 17 22.97 -13.58 17.36
CA LEU A 17 22.86 -12.14 17.53
C LEU A 17 21.88 -11.86 18.68
N ALA A 18 22.43 -11.56 19.86
CA ALA A 18 21.67 -11.08 21.01
C ALA A 18 21.14 -9.66 20.71
N LEU A 19 19.91 -9.57 20.18
CA LEU A 19 19.17 -8.31 20.10
C LEU A 19 18.83 -7.87 21.52
N GLY A 20 19.49 -6.81 21.99
CA GLY A 20 19.04 -6.06 23.15
C GLY A 20 17.67 -5.45 22.87
N LEU A 21 16.64 -5.89 23.59
CA LEU A 21 15.35 -5.22 23.68
C LEU A 21 15.53 -3.88 24.42
N GLY A 22 16.03 -2.87 23.70
CA GLY A 22 15.88 -1.49 24.12
C GLY A 22 14.41 -1.11 23.98
N ALA A 23 13.72 -0.93 25.11
CA ALA A 23 12.38 -0.35 25.14
C ALA A 23 12.45 1.06 24.53
N VAL A 24 12.13 1.17 23.24
CA VAL A 24 11.83 2.44 22.58
C VAL A 24 10.53 2.95 23.18
N THR A 25 10.65 3.71 24.28
CA THR A 25 9.56 4.51 24.80
C THR A 25 9.25 5.57 23.75
N SER A 26 8.26 5.32 22.90
CA SER A 26 7.68 6.31 22.00
C SER A 26 7.06 7.42 22.85
N ALA A 27 7.86 8.42 23.20
CA ALA A 27 7.36 9.66 23.77
C ALA A 27 6.36 10.23 22.76
N HIS A 28 5.07 10.07 23.05
CA HIS A 28 4.00 10.69 22.27
C HIS A 28 4.16 12.19 22.47
N ALA A 29 4.89 12.84 21.56
CA ALA A 29 5.00 14.28 21.52
C ALA A 29 3.57 14.85 21.47
N GLN A 30 3.11 15.41 22.59
CA GLN A 30 1.85 16.12 22.64
C GLN A 30 1.85 17.13 21.50
N SER A 31 0.91 16.98 20.56
CA SER A 31 0.86 17.79 19.34
C SER A 31 0.87 19.26 19.75
N ALA A 32 1.95 19.97 19.45
CA ALA A 32 2.04 21.39 19.73
C ALA A 32 0.81 22.08 19.11
N PRO A 33 0.15 22.99 19.85
CA PRO A 33 -1.04 23.65 19.33
C PRO A 33 -0.70 24.34 17.99
N LEU A 34 -1.58 24.17 16.99
CA LEU A 34 -1.39 24.76 15.67
C LEU A 34 -1.22 26.28 15.79
N PRO A 35 -0.22 26.89 15.13
CA PRO A 35 -0.10 28.34 15.08
C PRO A 35 -1.40 28.99 14.60
N PRO A 36 -1.82 30.16 15.14
CA PRO A 36 -3.12 30.75 14.84
C PRO A 36 -3.40 30.96 13.34
N ALA A 37 -2.40 31.40 12.57
CA ALA A 37 -2.51 31.57 11.12
C ALA A 37 -2.78 30.25 10.40
N LEU A 38 -2.10 29.18 10.82
CA LEU A 38 -2.26 27.85 10.24
C LEU A 38 -3.61 27.25 10.62
N ARG A 39 -4.07 27.47 11.86
CA ARG A 39 -5.41 27.07 12.30
C ARG A 39 -6.50 27.73 11.46
N ALA A 40 -6.39 29.03 11.19
CA ALA A 40 -7.36 29.75 10.35
C ALA A 40 -7.37 29.20 8.92
N ALA A 41 -6.19 28.95 8.33
CA ALA A 41 -6.07 28.35 7.00
C ALA A 41 -6.63 26.90 6.93
N VAL A 42 -6.43 26.11 7.99
CA VAL A 42 -7.01 24.75 8.07
C VAL A 42 -8.54 24.81 8.16
N MET A 43 -9.09 25.75 8.93
CA MET A 43 -10.54 25.94 9.04
C MET A 43 -11.16 26.49 7.75
N SER A 44 -10.42 27.27 6.95
CA SER A 44 -10.89 27.75 5.66
C SER A 44 -10.91 26.64 4.59
N GLY A 45 -10.14 25.56 4.79
CA GLY A 45 -9.98 24.48 3.82
C GLY A 45 -9.26 24.90 2.54
N ASN A 46 -8.64 26.09 2.53
CA ASN A 46 -7.94 26.61 1.35
C ASN A 46 -6.50 26.09 1.32
N SER A 47 -6.23 25.13 0.44
CA SER A 47 -4.91 24.50 0.29
C SER A 47 -3.78 25.50 -0.03
N GLN A 48 -4.06 26.55 -0.79
CA GLN A 48 -3.08 27.59 -1.11
C GLN A 48 -2.70 28.41 0.13
N GLN A 49 -3.68 28.78 0.95
CA GLN A 49 -3.43 29.50 2.21
C GLN A 49 -2.64 28.64 3.20
N ILE A 50 -2.91 27.33 3.26
CA ILE A 50 -2.17 26.40 4.10
C ILE A 50 -0.72 26.30 3.62
N ALA A 51 -0.48 26.11 2.33
CA ALA A 51 0.86 26.05 1.77
C ALA A 51 1.65 27.35 2.00
N GLN A 52 1.02 28.52 1.80
CA GLN A 52 1.61 29.82 2.09
C GLN A 52 1.93 29.99 3.58
N ALA A 53 1.03 29.58 4.48
CA ALA A 53 1.25 29.65 5.92
C ALA A 53 2.43 28.75 6.34
N ILE A 54 2.55 27.54 5.79
CA ILE A 54 3.71 26.67 6.05
C ILE A 54 5.01 27.33 5.54
N ALA A 55 5.00 27.87 4.32
CA ALA A 55 6.17 28.52 3.73
C ALA A 55 6.64 29.72 4.58
N VAL A 56 5.72 30.61 4.98
CA VAL A 56 6.03 31.79 5.79
C VAL A 56 6.49 31.40 7.20
N LEU A 57 5.75 30.51 7.88
CA LEU A 57 6.06 30.11 9.26
C LEU A 57 7.33 29.26 9.36
N SER A 58 7.69 28.52 8.31
CA SER A 58 8.95 27.77 8.28
C SER A 58 10.18 28.67 8.14
N GLY A 59 10.02 29.92 7.69
CA GLY A 59 11.14 30.84 7.44
C GLY A 59 12.19 30.28 6.47
N GLY A 60 11.79 29.37 5.57
CA GLY A 60 12.70 28.66 4.67
C GLY A 60 13.43 27.46 5.31
N ASN A 61 13.18 27.14 6.58
CA ASN A 61 13.75 25.97 7.24
C ASN A 61 12.99 24.68 6.85
N PRO A 62 13.64 23.73 6.12
CA PRO A 62 12.97 22.52 5.65
C PRO A 62 12.50 21.60 6.78
N ALA A 63 13.23 21.51 7.89
CA ALA A 63 12.83 20.68 9.03
C ALA A 63 11.58 21.25 9.72
N GLN A 64 11.49 22.57 9.83
CA GLN A 64 10.32 23.24 10.38
C GLN A 64 9.11 23.11 9.44
N ALA A 65 9.30 23.21 8.13
CA ALA A 65 8.24 22.96 7.15
C ALA A 65 7.64 21.55 7.30
N ALA A 66 8.48 20.53 7.49
CA ALA A 66 8.04 19.16 7.71
C ALA A 66 7.26 18.99 9.03
N ALA A 67 7.73 19.61 10.12
CA ALA A 67 7.04 19.58 11.41
C ALA A 67 5.66 20.26 11.35
N LEU A 68 5.57 21.39 10.65
CA LEU A 68 4.30 22.08 10.40
C LEU A 68 3.37 21.20 9.53
N ALA A 69 3.87 20.60 8.46
CA ALA A 69 3.09 19.70 7.61
C ALA A 69 2.55 18.48 8.39
N SER A 70 3.34 17.90 9.30
CA SER A 70 2.92 16.82 10.20
C SER A 70 1.80 17.28 11.16
N SER A 71 1.88 18.50 11.68
CA SER A 71 0.82 19.09 12.50
C SER A 71 -0.46 19.34 11.70
N VAL A 72 -0.33 19.81 10.45
CA VAL A 72 -1.44 20.08 9.53
C VAL A 72 -2.19 18.81 9.14
N VAL A 73 -1.48 17.73 8.80
CA VAL A 73 -2.14 16.47 8.43
C VAL A 73 -2.80 15.79 9.65
N SER A 74 -2.22 15.94 10.84
CA SER A 74 -2.86 15.49 12.09
C SER A 74 -4.16 16.25 12.36
N ALA A 75 -4.21 17.55 12.00
CA ALA A 75 -5.42 18.34 12.05
C ALA A 75 -6.44 17.89 10.99
N ALA A 76 -5.97 17.59 9.78
CA ALA A 76 -6.80 17.05 8.70
C ALA A 76 -7.48 15.74 9.11
N GLU A 77 -6.76 14.84 9.78
CA GLU A 77 -7.31 13.57 10.28
C GLU A 77 -8.49 13.79 11.23
N ARG A 78 -8.40 14.79 12.13
CA ARG A 78 -9.52 15.16 13.02
C ARG A 78 -10.70 15.76 12.26
N LEU A 79 -10.44 16.47 11.17
CA LEU A 79 -11.49 17.06 10.32
C LEU A 79 -12.28 16.01 9.54
N VAL A 80 -11.77 14.79 9.35
CA VAL A 80 -12.45 13.76 8.56
C VAL A 80 -13.88 13.49 9.06
N ALA A 81 -14.07 13.48 10.39
CA ALA A 81 -15.37 13.20 10.98
C ALA A 81 -16.40 14.33 10.79
N THR A 82 -15.96 15.58 10.64
CA THR A 82 -16.84 16.76 10.59
C THR A 82 -16.92 17.43 9.22
N ASN A 83 -15.82 17.40 8.46
CA ASN A 83 -15.71 17.99 7.13
C ASN A 83 -14.67 17.21 6.29
N PRO A 84 -15.05 16.05 5.73
CA PRO A 84 -14.13 15.20 4.97
C PRO A 84 -13.55 15.88 3.73
N ARG A 85 -14.27 16.80 3.09
CA ARG A 85 -13.76 17.56 1.92
C ARG A 85 -12.61 18.49 2.32
N ALA A 86 -12.78 19.23 3.41
CA ALA A 86 -11.71 20.08 3.94
C ALA A 86 -10.50 19.26 4.40
N ALA A 87 -10.72 18.09 5.02
CA ALA A 87 -9.65 17.19 5.42
C ALA A 87 -8.76 16.78 4.23
N VAL A 88 -9.35 16.45 3.07
CA VAL A 88 -8.60 16.14 1.85
C VAL A 88 -7.77 17.33 1.37
N ALA A 89 -8.37 18.51 1.25
CA ALA A 89 -7.67 19.71 0.78
C ALA A 89 -6.49 20.08 1.70
N VAL A 90 -6.68 19.96 3.02
CA VAL A 90 -5.64 20.20 4.03
C VAL A 90 -4.52 19.18 3.92
N ALA A 91 -4.85 17.89 3.78
CA ALA A 91 -3.86 16.83 3.60
C ALA A 91 -3.07 16.99 2.30
N GLN A 92 -3.72 17.38 1.19
CA GLN A 92 -3.05 17.66 -0.08
C GLN A 92 -2.02 18.79 0.06
N ALA A 93 -2.36 19.89 0.75
CA ALA A 93 -1.42 20.98 1.00
C ALA A 93 -0.22 20.52 1.85
N ALA A 94 -0.45 19.69 2.86
CA ALA A 94 0.63 19.11 3.66
C ALA A 94 1.55 18.20 2.83
N VAL A 95 0.98 17.34 1.97
CA VAL A 95 1.76 16.47 1.07
C VAL A 95 2.55 17.30 0.06
N GLN A 96 2.00 18.39 -0.48
CA GLN A 96 2.73 19.28 -1.38
C GLN A 96 3.91 19.97 -0.69
N ALA A 97 3.75 20.40 0.57
CA ALA A 97 4.82 21.06 1.32
C ALA A 97 6.06 20.16 1.49
N ILE A 98 5.87 18.86 1.74
CA ILE A 98 6.97 17.90 1.94
C ILE A 98 7.63 17.40 0.65
N GLN A 99 7.03 17.67 -0.52
CA GLN A 99 7.62 17.30 -1.82
C GLN A 99 8.79 18.20 -2.23
N SER A 100 9.04 19.30 -1.53
CA SER A 100 10.20 20.14 -1.78
C SER A 100 11.50 19.38 -1.44
N ASN A 101 12.45 19.36 -2.38
CA ASN A 101 13.69 18.56 -2.27
C ASN A 101 14.47 18.82 -0.97
N GLY A 102 14.45 20.06 -0.45
CA GLY A 102 15.11 20.41 0.82
C GLY A 102 14.48 19.74 2.04
N VAL A 103 13.17 19.48 2.01
CA VAL A 103 12.45 18.81 3.10
C VAL A 103 12.76 17.32 3.15
N GLN A 104 12.89 16.69 1.98
CA GLN A 104 13.16 15.26 1.84
C GLN A 104 14.45 14.81 2.53
N SER A 105 15.50 15.61 2.45
CA SER A 105 16.79 15.32 3.12
C SER A 105 16.81 15.72 4.59
N ALA A 106 16.11 16.79 4.96
CA ALA A 106 16.20 17.36 6.30
C ALA A 106 15.36 16.63 7.37
N ALA A 107 14.23 16.01 6.98
CA ALA A 107 13.24 15.51 7.93
C ALA A 107 12.55 14.21 7.49
N PRO A 108 13.30 13.11 7.25
CA PRO A 108 12.74 11.88 6.70
C PRO A 108 11.65 11.27 7.59
N THR A 109 11.81 11.29 8.91
CA THR A 109 10.83 10.71 9.85
C THR A 109 9.48 11.43 9.81
N GLN A 110 9.51 12.76 9.72
CA GLN A 110 8.30 13.60 9.64
C GLN A 110 7.56 13.35 8.33
N ILE A 111 8.28 13.16 7.22
CA ILE A 111 7.70 12.83 5.92
C ILE A 111 6.96 11.49 5.99
N GLN A 112 7.58 10.47 6.58
CA GLN A 112 6.92 9.17 6.74
C GLN A 112 5.61 9.31 7.55
N SER A 113 5.65 10.06 8.66
CA SER A 113 4.44 10.36 9.45
C SER A 113 3.36 11.08 8.63
N VAL A 114 3.74 12.05 7.81
CA VAL A 114 2.81 12.78 6.94
C VAL A 114 2.16 11.85 5.92
N LEU A 115 2.97 11.06 5.22
CA LEU A 115 2.49 10.16 4.18
C LEU A 115 1.61 9.03 4.75
N THR A 116 1.98 8.44 5.88
CA THR A 116 1.15 7.43 6.56
C THR A 116 -0.19 8.02 7.02
N THR A 117 -0.21 9.27 7.51
CA THR A 117 -1.45 9.92 7.93
C THR A 117 -2.31 10.33 6.73
N ALA A 118 -1.72 10.86 5.68
CA ALA A 118 -2.41 11.12 4.41
C ALA A 118 -3.03 9.84 3.84
N ALA A 119 -2.33 8.70 3.95
CA ALA A 119 -2.84 7.41 3.55
C ALA A 119 -4.09 6.97 4.33
N ARG A 120 -4.07 7.14 5.65
CA ARG A 120 -5.27 6.90 6.48
C ARG A 120 -6.44 7.81 6.11
N ILE A 121 -6.19 9.06 5.74
CA ILE A 121 -7.24 10.00 5.33
C ILE A 121 -7.89 9.56 4.01
N PHE A 122 -7.11 9.27 2.96
CA PHE A 122 -7.70 8.93 1.66
C PHE A 122 -8.37 7.55 1.64
N VAL A 123 -7.96 6.62 2.52
CA VAL A 123 -8.60 5.29 2.68
C VAL A 123 -9.92 5.39 3.46
N ASN A 124 -10.16 6.49 4.19
CA ASN A 124 -11.35 6.63 5.01
C ASN A 124 -12.64 6.60 4.15
N PRO A 125 -13.63 5.74 4.47
CA PRO A 125 -14.89 5.67 3.73
C PRO A 125 -15.65 7.01 3.65
N GLN A 126 -15.60 7.83 4.70
CA GLN A 126 -16.27 9.13 4.71
C GLN A 126 -15.66 10.10 3.70
N VAL A 127 -14.34 10.02 3.50
CA VAL A 127 -13.60 10.82 2.51
C VAL A 127 -13.94 10.37 1.09
N THR A 128 -13.87 9.06 0.83
CA THR A 128 -14.17 8.51 -0.51
C THR A 128 -15.63 8.73 -0.92
N GLN A 129 -16.58 8.71 0.03
CA GLN A 129 -17.98 9.01 -0.25
C GLN A 129 -18.25 10.50 -0.46
N ALA A 130 -17.59 11.38 0.31
CA ALA A 130 -17.85 12.82 0.24
C ALA A 130 -17.14 13.53 -0.93
N ASP A 131 -15.94 13.06 -1.29
CA ASP A 131 -15.10 13.59 -2.37
C ASP A 131 -14.18 12.51 -2.98
N PRO A 132 -14.71 11.63 -3.84
CA PRO A 132 -13.93 10.56 -4.46
C PRO A 132 -12.79 11.09 -5.35
N ALA A 133 -13.00 12.23 -6.01
CA ALA A 133 -11.97 12.82 -6.87
C ALA A 133 -10.81 13.40 -6.05
N GLY A 134 -11.10 14.11 -4.96
CA GLY A 134 -10.09 14.61 -4.04
C GLY A 134 -9.32 13.49 -3.33
N ALA A 135 -10.02 12.42 -2.92
CA ALA A 135 -9.39 11.22 -2.35
C ALA A 135 -8.41 10.58 -3.34
N ALA A 136 -8.80 10.45 -4.61
CA ALA A 136 -7.94 9.92 -5.67
C ALA A 136 -6.71 10.80 -5.93
N ALA A 137 -6.90 12.13 -5.99
CA ALA A 137 -5.81 13.07 -6.18
C ALA A 137 -4.82 13.03 -4.99
N LEU A 138 -5.34 12.94 -3.75
CA LEU A 138 -4.52 12.79 -2.55
C LEU A 138 -3.75 11.45 -2.54
N ALA A 139 -4.41 10.34 -2.91
CA ALA A 139 -3.76 9.03 -3.02
C ALA A 139 -2.61 9.06 -4.04
N THR A 140 -2.86 9.64 -5.22
CA THR A 140 -1.85 9.79 -6.28
C THR A 140 -0.66 10.63 -5.81
N ALA A 141 -0.92 11.80 -5.20
CA ALA A 141 0.14 12.66 -4.67
C ALA A 141 0.94 11.99 -3.54
N THR A 142 0.27 11.20 -2.69
CA THR A 142 0.92 10.49 -1.59
C THR A 142 1.81 9.36 -2.10
N VAL A 143 1.36 8.60 -3.12
CA VAL A 143 2.18 7.58 -3.79
C VAL A 143 3.40 8.23 -4.45
N GLN A 144 3.22 9.31 -5.20
CA GLN A 144 4.33 10.02 -5.85
C GLN A 144 5.33 10.60 -4.84
N ALA A 145 4.85 11.15 -3.71
CA ALA A 145 5.74 11.63 -2.65
C ALA A 145 6.48 10.47 -1.95
N SER A 146 5.86 9.30 -1.83
CA SER A 146 6.48 8.13 -1.19
C SER A 146 7.69 7.59 -1.95
N THR A 147 7.66 7.60 -3.29
CA THR A 147 8.77 7.10 -4.10
C THR A 147 10.04 7.95 -3.93
N ALA A 148 9.89 9.23 -3.59
CA ALA A 148 11.02 10.13 -3.32
C ALA A 148 11.69 9.89 -1.95
N THR A 149 11.07 9.13 -1.05
CA THR A 149 11.62 8.88 0.31
C THR A 149 12.75 7.86 0.34
N ASN A 150 12.99 7.14 -0.78
CA ASN A 150 13.90 5.99 -0.83
C ASN A 150 13.57 4.89 0.21
N ASN A 151 12.33 4.84 0.70
CA ASN A 151 11.84 3.80 1.59
C ASN A 151 10.90 2.86 0.81
N PRO A 152 11.42 1.73 0.28
CA PRO A 152 10.64 0.84 -0.58
C PRO A 152 9.48 0.16 0.17
N ALA A 153 9.65 -0.14 1.46
CA ALA A 153 8.59 -0.75 2.28
C ALA A 153 7.40 0.21 2.49
N LEU A 154 7.69 1.47 2.82
CA LEU A 154 6.65 2.50 2.94
C LEU A 154 5.95 2.76 1.60
N THR A 155 6.71 2.81 0.50
CA THR A 155 6.17 2.97 -0.85
C THR A 155 5.19 1.84 -1.20
N ALA A 156 5.57 0.58 -0.92
CA ALA A 156 4.69 -0.57 -1.14
C ALA A 156 3.42 -0.52 -0.29
N GLN A 157 3.53 -0.11 0.98
CA GLN A 157 2.40 0.03 1.89
C GLN A 157 1.42 1.13 1.43
N ILE A 158 1.92 2.28 0.99
CA ILE A 158 1.09 3.38 0.47
C ILE A 158 0.45 2.98 -0.86
N ALA A 159 1.19 2.34 -1.77
CA ALA A 159 0.66 1.84 -3.03
C ALA A 159 -0.50 0.85 -2.81
N THR A 160 -0.39 -0.04 -1.81
CA THR A 160 -1.45 -0.99 -1.44
C THR A 160 -2.72 -0.28 -0.96
N GLN A 161 -2.56 0.75 -0.11
CA GLN A 161 -3.68 1.59 0.35
C GLN A 161 -4.31 2.37 -0.82
N ALA A 162 -3.48 2.91 -1.71
CA ALA A 162 -3.92 3.64 -2.89
C ALA A 162 -4.74 2.75 -3.83
N THR A 163 -4.31 1.51 -4.12
CA THR A 163 -5.11 0.58 -4.93
C THR A 163 -6.42 0.17 -4.27
N THR A 164 -6.45 0.02 -2.94
CA THR A 164 -7.69 -0.25 -2.20
C THR A 164 -8.68 0.91 -2.35
N THR A 165 -8.18 2.15 -2.33
CA THR A 165 -8.97 3.36 -2.56
C THR A 165 -9.44 3.46 -4.01
N ALA A 166 -8.57 3.10 -4.96
CA ALA A 166 -8.93 3.03 -6.38
C ALA A 166 -10.08 2.04 -6.61
N GLU A 167 -10.04 0.87 -5.98
CA GLU A 167 -11.10 -0.13 -6.06
C GLU A 167 -12.41 0.40 -5.44
N SER A 168 -12.36 1.08 -4.29
CA SER A 168 -13.57 1.61 -3.64
C SER A 168 -14.26 2.73 -4.43
N ILE A 169 -13.49 3.58 -5.14
CA ILE A 169 -14.06 4.66 -5.95
C ILE A 169 -14.42 4.23 -7.37
N LEU A 170 -14.01 3.04 -7.82
CA LEU A 170 -14.16 2.55 -9.21
C LEU A 170 -15.57 2.67 -9.76
N ALA A 171 -16.58 2.36 -8.94
CA ALA A 171 -17.99 2.44 -9.35
C ALA A 171 -18.46 3.89 -9.55
N SER A 172 -17.91 4.83 -8.78
CA SER A 172 -18.33 6.24 -8.79
C SER A 172 -17.52 7.12 -9.75
N ASN A 173 -16.23 6.79 -9.93
CA ASN A 173 -15.29 7.56 -10.72
C ASN A 173 -14.20 6.65 -11.33
N PRO A 174 -14.52 5.94 -12.42
CA PRO A 174 -13.62 4.94 -12.99
C PRO A 174 -12.32 5.54 -13.55
N SER A 175 -12.34 6.76 -14.08
CA SER A 175 -11.12 7.41 -14.59
C SER A 175 -10.14 7.73 -13.44
N ALA A 176 -10.65 8.26 -12.32
CA ALA A 176 -9.83 8.52 -11.14
C ALA A 176 -9.26 7.23 -10.52
N ALA A 177 -10.07 6.16 -10.46
CA ALA A 177 -9.61 4.84 -10.02
C ALA A 177 -8.44 4.33 -10.87
N VAL A 178 -8.56 4.41 -12.20
CA VAL A 178 -7.50 3.98 -13.13
C VAL A 178 -6.22 4.82 -12.95
N GLN A 179 -6.34 6.14 -12.73
CA GLN A 179 -5.18 7.00 -12.48
C GLN A 179 -4.44 6.62 -11.18
N VAL A 180 -5.18 6.38 -10.08
CA VAL A 180 -4.59 5.96 -8.80
C VAL A 180 -3.92 4.59 -8.94
N ALA A 181 -4.58 3.64 -9.60
CA ALA A 181 -4.01 2.32 -9.87
C ALA A 181 -2.73 2.41 -10.70
N SER A 182 -2.69 3.26 -11.72
CA SER A 182 -1.49 3.51 -12.52
C SER A 182 -0.34 4.05 -11.67
N ALA A 183 -0.59 5.06 -10.83
CA ALA A 183 0.43 5.61 -9.94
C ALA A 183 0.98 4.55 -8.97
N ALA A 184 0.09 3.75 -8.36
CA ALA A 184 0.47 2.70 -7.43
C ALA A 184 1.29 1.58 -8.11
N VAL A 185 0.88 1.13 -9.29
CA VAL A 185 1.62 0.12 -10.06
C VAL A 185 2.99 0.63 -10.48
N ASN A 186 3.09 1.88 -10.96
CA ASN A 186 4.37 2.47 -11.32
C ASN A 186 5.33 2.56 -10.11
N ALA A 187 4.81 2.87 -8.93
CA ALA A 187 5.63 2.92 -7.70
C ALA A 187 6.19 1.54 -7.31
N VAL A 188 5.39 0.47 -7.39
CA VAL A 188 5.85 -0.88 -7.03
C VAL A 188 6.64 -1.58 -8.14
N ASN A 189 6.60 -1.08 -9.37
CA ASN A 189 7.35 -1.64 -10.50
C ASN A 189 8.87 -1.33 -10.44
N SER A 190 9.33 -0.64 -9.40
CA SER A 190 10.75 -0.45 -9.15
C SER A 190 11.40 -1.70 -8.54
N THR A 191 12.62 -2.03 -8.98
CA THR A 191 13.37 -3.20 -8.48
C THR A 191 13.61 -3.15 -6.97
N SER A 192 13.77 -1.96 -6.39
CA SER A 192 13.94 -1.78 -4.94
C SER A 192 12.68 -2.19 -4.17
N VAL A 193 11.49 -1.83 -4.67
CA VAL A 193 10.21 -2.20 -4.04
C VAL A 193 9.92 -3.69 -4.22
N THR A 194 10.06 -4.23 -5.42
CA THR A 194 9.80 -5.67 -5.66
C THR A 194 10.73 -6.59 -4.89
N SER A 195 11.96 -6.16 -4.60
CA SER A 195 12.91 -6.92 -3.79
C SER A 195 12.64 -6.78 -2.28
N ALA A 196 12.29 -5.57 -1.82
CA ALA A 196 12.08 -5.31 -0.39
C ALA A 196 10.69 -5.73 0.12
N SER A 197 9.67 -5.76 -0.75
CA SER A 197 8.28 -6.03 -0.37
C SER A 197 7.52 -6.78 -1.47
N PRO A 198 7.98 -7.99 -1.87
CA PRO A 198 7.41 -8.71 -3.00
C PRO A 198 5.92 -9.07 -2.83
N SER A 199 5.48 -9.38 -1.61
CA SER A 199 4.06 -9.69 -1.31
C SER A 199 3.15 -8.48 -1.51
N ALA A 200 3.58 -7.29 -1.06
CA ALA A 200 2.84 -6.05 -1.27
C ALA A 200 2.80 -5.64 -2.75
N ALA A 201 3.91 -5.84 -3.48
CA ALA A 201 3.93 -5.63 -4.93
C ALA A 201 2.93 -6.55 -5.65
N LEU A 202 2.84 -7.83 -5.26
CA LEU A 202 1.84 -8.75 -5.80
C LEU A 202 0.41 -8.34 -5.44
N GLN A 203 0.17 -7.84 -4.23
CA GLN A 203 -1.15 -7.36 -3.80
C GLN A 203 -1.62 -6.14 -4.61
N VAL A 204 -0.72 -5.18 -4.85
CA VAL A 204 -0.97 -4.02 -5.74
C VAL A 204 -1.28 -4.50 -7.16
N ALA A 205 -0.46 -5.40 -7.72
CA ALA A 205 -0.68 -5.94 -9.05
C ALA A 205 -2.01 -6.72 -9.15
N THR A 206 -2.38 -7.48 -8.11
CA THR A 206 -3.66 -8.20 -8.02
C THR A 206 -4.84 -7.25 -8.05
N THR A 207 -4.83 -6.23 -7.21
CA THR A 207 -5.92 -5.24 -7.12
C THR A 207 -6.02 -4.43 -8.42
N ALA A 208 -4.90 -3.94 -8.94
CA ALA A 208 -4.85 -3.22 -10.22
C ALA A 208 -5.35 -4.09 -11.38
N SER A 209 -5.06 -5.39 -11.39
CA SER A 209 -5.56 -6.33 -12.41
C SER A 209 -7.09 -6.43 -12.42
N ARG A 210 -7.74 -6.37 -11.25
CA ARG A 210 -9.20 -6.36 -11.14
C ARG A 210 -9.79 -5.05 -11.65
N ILE A 211 -9.15 -3.92 -11.33
CA ILE A 211 -9.56 -2.60 -11.79
C ILE A 211 -9.55 -2.55 -13.32
N ILE A 212 -8.46 -2.99 -13.96
CA ILE A 212 -8.35 -2.98 -15.44
C ILE A 212 -9.20 -4.02 -16.15
N ALA A 213 -9.59 -5.09 -15.46
CA ALA A 213 -10.53 -6.08 -16.00
C ALA A 213 -11.99 -5.55 -15.99
N ASN A 214 -12.28 -4.46 -15.27
CA ASN A 214 -13.60 -3.88 -15.23
C ASN A 214 -13.93 -3.13 -16.55
N PRO A 215 -15.08 -3.42 -17.21
CA PRO A 215 -15.47 -2.74 -18.43
C PRO A 215 -15.61 -1.21 -18.29
N SER A 216 -16.04 -0.69 -17.13
CA SER A 216 -16.18 0.77 -16.93
C SER A 216 -14.82 1.47 -16.90
N ALA A 217 -13.79 0.83 -16.32
CA ALA A 217 -12.42 1.32 -16.36
C ALA A 217 -11.86 1.32 -17.79
N GLN A 218 -12.09 0.23 -18.53
CA GLN A 218 -11.66 0.11 -19.93
C GLN A 218 -12.30 1.19 -20.81
N ALA A 219 -13.60 1.46 -20.64
CA ALA A 219 -14.30 2.50 -21.38
C ALA A 219 -13.84 3.92 -20.97
N ALA A 220 -13.59 4.14 -19.68
CA ALA A 220 -13.22 5.46 -19.17
C ALA A 220 -11.78 5.88 -19.52
N SER A 221 -10.83 4.94 -19.59
CA SER A 221 -9.42 5.26 -19.84
C SER A 221 -8.66 4.12 -20.55
N PRO A 222 -9.00 3.79 -21.81
CA PRO A 222 -8.42 2.63 -22.50
C PRO A 222 -6.90 2.64 -22.58
N SER A 223 -6.29 3.79 -22.89
CA SER A 223 -4.83 3.93 -23.01
C SER A 223 -4.11 3.67 -21.69
N VAL A 224 -4.65 4.17 -20.58
CA VAL A 224 -4.05 4.00 -19.25
C VAL A 224 -4.23 2.56 -18.76
N VAL A 225 -5.38 1.95 -19.05
CA VAL A 225 -5.60 0.51 -18.79
C VAL A 225 -4.55 -0.34 -19.52
N GLY A 226 -4.25 -0.06 -20.78
CA GLY A 226 -3.19 -0.76 -21.52
C GLY A 226 -1.80 -0.61 -20.88
N GLN A 227 -1.47 0.58 -20.37
CA GLN A 227 -0.22 0.82 -19.64
C GLN A 227 -0.15 0.01 -18.35
N ILE A 228 -1.23 0.02 -17.55
CA ILE A 228 -1.31 -0.75 -16.31
C ILE A 228 -1.19 -2.25 -16.61
N ALA A 229 -1.86 -2.76 -17.64
CA ALA A 229 -1.80 -4.17 -18.04
C ALA A 229 -0.34 -4.62 -18.28
N SER A 230 0.41 -3.87 -19.07
CA SER A 230 1.84 -4.14 -19.32
C SER A 230 2.67 -4.11 -18.04
N ALA A 231 2.43 -3.12 -17.17
CA ALA A 231 3.18 -2.97 -15.93
C ALA A 231 2.86 -4.08 -14.91
N VAL A 232 1.59 -4.44 -14.68
CA VAL A 232 1.23 -5.53 -13.75
C VAL A 232 1.69 -6.90 -14.25
N ALA A 233 1.69 -7.13 -15.56
CA ALA A 233 2.28 -8.35 -16.14
C ALA A 233 3.79 -8.43 -15.83
N THR A 234 4.51 -7.31 -15.90
CA THR A 234 5.95 -7.22 -15.60
C THR A 234 6.22 -7.44 -14.12
N VAL A 235 5.43 -6.81 -13.23
CA VAL A 235 5.52 -7.00 -11.77
C VAL A 235 5.27 -8.47 -11.41
N ALA A 236 4.19 -9.07 -11.94
CA ALA A 236 3.85 -10.47 -11.67
C ALA A 236 4.88 -11.47 -12.22
N ALA A 237 5.55 -11.14 -13.33
CA ALA A 237 6.62 -11.97 -13.90
C ALA A 237 7.97 -11.83 -13.18
N THR A 238 8.10 -10.90 -12.21
CA THR A 238 9.35 -10.72 -11.45
C THR A 238 9.57 -11.92 -10.52
N PRO A 239 10.76 -12.58 -10.52
CA PRO A 239 10.98 -13.83 -9.77
C PRO A 239 10.61 -13.76 -8.28
N ALA A 240 11.04 -12.70 -7.58
CA ALA A 240 10.73 -12.54 -6.15
C ALA A 240 9.23 -12.40 -5.89
N VAL A 241 8.51 -11.65 -6.73
CA VAL A 241 7.05 -11.45 -6.64
C VAL A 241 6.31 -12.74 -6.98
N TYR A 242 6.68 -13.39 -8.08
CA TYR A 242 6.09 -14.65 -8.54
C TYR A 242 6.22 -15.76 -7.48
N GLN A 243 7.38 -15.88 -6.84
CA GLN A 243 7.64 -16.87 -5.79
C GLN A 243 6.76 -16.69 -4.54
N THR A 244 6.25 -15.48 -4.27
CA THR A 244 5.35 -15.28 -3.12
C THR A 244 4.03 -16.02 -3.27
N SER A 245 3.48 -16.08 -4.49
CA SER A 245 2.27 -16.82 -4.81
C SER A 245 2.14 -17.02 -6.33
N PRO A 246 2.67 -18.14 -6.87
CA PRO A 246 2.68 -18.41 -8.31
C PRO A 246 1.29 -18.39 -8.95
N SER A 247 0.27 -18.94 -8.28
CA SER A 247 -1.10 -18.97 -8.80
C SER A 247 -1.72 -17.57 -8.94
N ALA A 248 -1.51 -16.71 -7.96
CA ALA A 248 -1.98 -15.32 -8.01
C ALA A 248 -1.23 -14.52 -9.10
N ALA A 249 0.07 -14.73 -9.26
CA ALA A 249 0.85 -14.09 -10.32
C ALA A 249 0.36 -14.50 -11.72
N ILE A 250 0.06 -15.79 -11.94
CA ILE A 250 -0.56 -16.28 -13.18
C ILE A 250 -1.92 -15.65 -13.42
N ALA A 251 -2.76 -15.51 -12.38
CA ALA A 251 -4.06 -14.84 -12.51
C ALA A 251 -3.91 -13.35 -12.89
N VAL A 252 -2.94 -12.64 -12.31
CA VAL A 252 -2.62 -11.24 -12.69
C VAL A 252 -2.19 -11.15 -14.15
N MET A 253 -1.30 -12.02 -14.59
CA MET A 253 -0.83 -12.08 -15.96
C MET A 253 -1.96 -12.39 -16.95
N SER A 254 -2.89 -13.29 -16.59
CA SER A 254 -4.08 -13.60 -17.37
C SER A 254 -5.02 -12.40 -17.49
N ASN A 255 -5.33 -11.72 -16.38
CA ASN A 255 -6.18 -10.53 -16.36
C ASN A 255 -5.55 -9.37 -17.17
N ALA A 256 -4.23 -9.21 -17.09
CA ALA A 256 -3.50 -8.22 -17.88
C ALA A 256 -3.65 -8.47 -19.40
N TYR A 257 -3.51 -9.73 -19.83
CA TYR A 257 -3.70 -10.12 -21.23
C TYR A 257 -5.14 -9.88 -21.70
N ALA A 258 -6.13 -10.27 -20.88
CA ALA A 258 -7.54 -10.05 -21.18
C ALA A 258 -7.88 -8.55 -21.30
N ALA A 259 -7.37 -7.71 -20.39
CA ALA A 259 -7.56 -6.26 -20.46
C ALA A 259 -6.88 -5.65 -21.70
N ALA A 260 -5.64 -6.04 -22.01
CA ALA A 260 -4.89 -5.53 -23.15
C ALA A 260 -5.48 -5.97 -24.51
N SER A 261 -6.14 -7.13 -24.56
CA SER A 261 -6.83 -7.65 -25.75
C SER A 261 -8.28 -7.18 -25.88
N SER A 262 -8.82 -6.46 -24.90
CA SER A 262 -10.16 -5.91 -24.97
C SER A 262 -10.28 -4.88 -26.09
N SER A 263 -11.45 -4.84 -26.75
CA SER A 263 -11.68 -3.97 -27.92
C SER A 263 -11.38 -2.47 -27.68
N PRO A 264 -11.81 -1.84 -26.57
CA PRO A 264 -11.51 -0.43 -26.31
C PRO A 264 -10.00 -0.17 -26.18
N VAL A 265 -9.28 -1.09 -25.53
CA VAL A 265 -7.84 -0.95 -25.26
C VAL A 265 -7.03 -1.24 -26.52
N SER A 266 -7.34 -2.31 -27.25
CA SER A 266 -6.63 -2.65 -28.48
C SER A 266 -6.82 -1.61 -29.58
N ALA A 267 -7.99 -0.96 -29.63
CA ALA A 267 -8.27 0.13 -30.58
C ALA A 267 -7.45 1.40 -30.28
N THR A 268 -7.20 1.70 -29.01
CA THR A 268 -6.53 2.94 -28.59
C THR A 268 -5.02 2.76 -28.33
N GLY A 269 -4.60 1.55 -27.99
CA GLY A 269 -3.23 1.23 -27.57
C GLY A 269 -2.79 -0.16 -28.02
N PRO A 270 -2.60 -0.41 -29.32
CA PRO A 270 -2.25 -1.73 -29.84
C PRO A 270 -0.91 -2.26 -29.29
N SER A 271 0.00 -1.36 -28.87
CA SER A 271 1.28 -1.74 -28.25
C SER A 271 1.13 -2.45 -26.91
N ALA A 272 0.04 -2.23 -26.17
CA ALA A 272 -0.18 -2.87 -24.87
C ALA A 272 -0.27 -4.39 -24.98
N LEU A 273 -1.03 -4.89 -25.97
CA LEU A 273 -1.16 -6.33 -26.20
C LEU A 273 0.19 -6.96 -26.60
N VAL A 274 0.97 -6.27 -27.44
CA VAL A 274 2.31 -6.71 -27.85
C VAL A 274 3.24 -6.82 -26.63
N SER A 275 3.28 -5.78 -25.79
CA SER A 275 4.11 -5.77 -24.57
C SER A 275 3.72 -6.87 -23.59
N VAL A 276 2.42 -7.05 -23.30
CA VAL A 276 1.96 -8.12 -22.39
C VAL A 276 2.29 -9.50 -22.96
N THR A 277 2.10 -9.72 -24.25
CA THR A 277 2.45 -10.98 -24.94
C THR A 277 3.94 -11.28 -24.84
N GLN A 278 4.79 -10.26 -25.04
CA GLN A 278 6.24 -10.40 -24.92
C GLN A 278 6.66 -10.75 -23.48
N THR A 279 6.10 -10.08 -22.48
CA THR A 279 6.36 -10.38 -21.05
C THR A 279 5.93 -11.80 -20.69
N LEU A 280 4.74 -12.23 -21.12
CA LEU A 280 4.27 -13.62 -20.93
C LEU A 280 5.22 -14.63 -21.58
N THR A 281 5.63 -14.39 -22.82
CA THR A 281 6.56 -15.30 -23.53
C THR A 281 7.90 -15.42 -22.81
N GLN A 282 8.44 -14.31 -22.28
CA GLN A 282 9.66 -14.32 -21.47
C GLN A 282 9.46 -15.08 -20.15
N ALA A 283 8.34 -14.85 -19.46
CA ALA A 283 7.99 -15.55 -18.22
C ALA A 283 7.82 -17.07 -18.45
N GLN A 284 7.26 -17.48 -19.58
CA GLN A 284 7.11 -18.89 -19.99
C GLN A 284 8.47 -19.58 -20.12
N ALA A 285 9.46 -18.89 -20.70
CA ALA A 285 10.81 -19.39 -20.92
C ALA A 285 11.73 -19.25 -19.68
N SER A 286 11.27 -18.61 -18.60
CA SER A 286 12.10 -18.33 -17.43
C SER A 286 12.32 -19.58 -16.57
N ASN A 287 13.59 -20.03 -16.49
CA ASN A 287 13.97 -21.17 -15.65
C ASN A 287 13.64 -20.96 -14.17
N GLY A 288 13.80 -19.74 -13.64
CA GLY A 288 13.49 -19.43 -12.24
C GLY A 288 12.00 -19.55 -11.91
N LEU A 289 11.14 -19.10 -12.83
CA LEU A 289 9.69 -19.23 -12.66
C LEU A 289 9.25 -20.69 -12.81
N ASN A 290 9.80 -21.42 -13.77
CA ASN A 290 9.53 -22.85 -13.98
C ASN A 290 10.01 -23.73 -12.81
N ALA A 291 11.11 -23.37 -12.16
CA ALA A 291 11.55 -24.03 -10.93
C ALA A 291 10.60 -23.77 -9.75
N SER A 292 10.00 -22.58 -9.70
CA SER A 292 9.04 -22.19 -8.65
C SER A 292 7.63 -22.78 -8.89
N ASN A 293 7.29 -23.04 -10.15
CA ASN A 293 6.03 -23.65 -10.58
C ASN A 293 6.26 -24.44 -11.87
N SER A 294 6.31 -25.77 -11.77
CA SER A 294 6.55 -26.66 -12.92
C SER A 294 5.45 -26.59 -14.00
N SER A 295 4.26 -26.09 -13.65
CA SER A 295 3.14 -25.89 -14.59
C SER A 295 3.15 -24.51 -15.26
N ASN A 296 4.07 -23.61 -14.90
CA ASN A 296 4.14 -22.23 -15.39
C ASN A 296 4.08 -22.14 -16.91
N SER A 297 4.92 -22.91 -17.61
CA SER A 297 4.98 -22.89 -19.08
C SER A 297 3.63 -23.25 -19.72
N ALA A 298 2.97 -24.31 -19.22
CA ALA A 298 1.68 -24.75 -19.73
C ALA A 298 0.54 -23.74 -19.42
N GLN A 299 0.56 -23.14 -18.22
CA GLN A 299 -0.41 -22.12 -17.82
C GLN A 299 -0.29 -20.84 -18.64
N ILE A 300 0.92 -20.34 -18.88
CA ILE A 300 1.15 -19.17 -19.73
C ILE A 300 0.78 -19.46 -21.19
N ALA A 301 1.14 -20.65 -21.69
CA ALA A 301 0.74 -21.06 -23.04
C ALA A 301 -0.79 -21.12 -23.20
N ALA A 302 -1.54 -21.43 -22.14
CA ALA A 302 -3.00 -21.39 -22.16
C ALA A 302 -3.54 -19.94 -22.20
N ILE A 303 -2.89 -18.99 -21.52
CA ILE A 303 -3.25 -17.55 -21.59
C ILE A 303 -3.03 -16.99 -22.99
N LEU A 304 -1.90 -17.35 -23.63
CA LEU A 304 -1.52 -16.85 -24.95
C LEU A 304 -2.35 -17.42 -26.10
N LYS A 305 -3.06 -18.53 -25.89
CA LYS A 305 -3.97 -19.08 -26.89
C LYS A 305 -5.20 -18.18 -26.98
N PRO A 306 -5.53 -17.63 -28.17
CA PRO A 306 -6.79 -16.94 -28.36
C PRO A 306 -7.92 -17.88 -27.95
N SER A 307 -8.66 -17.53 -26.90
CA SER A 307 -9.89 -18.27 -26.60
C SER A 307 -10.83 -18.03 -27.78
N PRO A 308 -11.31 -19.08 -28.47
CA PRO A 308 -12.25 -18.92 -29.57
C PRO A 308 -13.43 -18.06 -29.08
N GLN A 309 -13.59 -16.93 -29.75
CA GLN A 309 -14.39 -15.76 -29.35
C GLN A 309 -15.84 -16.13 -29.01
N GLY A 310 -16.40 -15.55 -27.94
CA GLY A 310 -17.85 -15.40 -27.83
C GLY A 310 -18.48 -15.26 -26.44
N GLN A 311 -17.87 -15.76 -25.37
CA GLN A 311 -18.49 -15.71 -24.04
C GLN A 311 -17.74 -14.76 -23.11
N ALA A 312 -18.08 -13.47 -23.22
CA ALA A 312 -17.83 -12.46 -22.20
C ALA A 312 -18.74 -12.73 -20.99
N GLY A 313 -18.47 -13.80 -20.24
CA GLY A 313 -18.96 -13.95 -18.89
C GLY A 313 -17.95 -13.29 -17.94
N PRO A 314 -18.37 -12.42 -16.99
CA PRO A 314 -17.48 -12.00 -15.92
C PRO A 314 -16.99 -13.26 -15.21
N ASN A 315 -15.69 -13.53 -15.31
CA ASN A 315 -15.05 -14.65 -14.66
C ASN A 315 -15.27 -14.47 -13.15
N THR A 316 -16.29 -15.15 -12.62
CA THR A 316 -16.55 -15.22 -11.19
C THR A 316 -15.31 -15.85 -10.57
N GLN A 317 -14.52 -14.99 -9.94
CA GLN A 317 -13.71 -15.24 -8.76
C GLN A 317 -13.70 -16.72 -8.34
N PRO A 318 -12.54 -17.40 -8.34
CA PRO A 318 -12.43 -18.66 -7.63
C PRO A 318 -12.71 -18.36 -6.16
N THR A 319 -13.91 -18.70 -5.70
CA THR A 319 -14.17 -18.93 -4.28
C THR A 319 -13.18 -20.01 -3.87
N ALA A 320 -12.13 -19.61 -3.17
CA ALA A 320 -11.34 -20.52 -2.38
C ALA A 320 -12.27 -21.12 -1.32
N ASN A 321 -12.82 -22.29 -1.64
CA ASN A 321 -13.36 -23.20 -0.64
C ASN A 321 -12.29 -24.28 -0.45
N PRO A 322 -11.42 -24.17 0.57
CA PRO A 322 -10.46 -25.22 0.87
C PRO A 322 -11.17 -26.30 1.67
N ASP A 323 -11.97 -27.13 1.00
CA ASP A 323 -12.55 -28.30 1.66
C ASP A 323 -12.66 -29.47 0.69
N SER A 324 -11.60 -30.28 0.64
CA SER A 324 -11.65 -31.76 0.59
C SER A 324 -10.23 -32.39 0.54
N SER A 325 -9.78 -32.82 1.73
CA SER A 325 -9.17 -34.13 2.03
C SER A 325 -7.97 -34.68 1.21
N THR A 326 -6.78 -34.77 1.82
CA THR A 326 -6.18 -36.06 2.24
C THR A 326 -4.92 -35.91 3.14
N ASN A 327 -4.87 -36.73 4.19
CA ASN A 327 -3.77 -37.04 5.12
C ASN A 327 -3.37 -36.02 6.21
N GLN A 328 -4.21 -35.96 7.26
CA GLN A 328 -3.74 -35.71 8.62
C GLN A 328 -2.90 -36.90 9.11
N GLN A 329 -1.58 -36.73 9.18
CA GLN A 329 -0.75 -37.50 10.09
C GLN A 329 -0.46 -36.62 11.30
N ASN A 330 -0.94 -37.13 12.42
CA ASN A 330 -0.96 -36.57 13.76
C ASN A 330 0.47 -36.40 14.31
N THR A 331 0.86 -35.16 14.62
CA THR A 331 1.95 -34.89 15.58
C THR A 331 1.48 -33.82 16.56
N GLN A 332 0.89 -34.27 17.66
CA GLN A 332 0.71 -33.48 18.87
C GLN A 332 2.07 -32.99 19.36
N ASN A 333 2.30 -31.68 19.33
CA ASN A 333 3.16 -31.03 20.30
C ASN A 333 2.33 -29.95 21.00
N GLN A 334 1.97 -30.25 22.24
CA GLN A 334 1.44 -29.29 23.19
C GLN A 334 2.50 -28.25 23.50
N GLN A 335 2.21 -26.97 23.28
CA GLN A 335 2.98 -25.90 23.90
C GLN A 335 2.04 -24.80 24.40
N ASN A 336 1.57 -25.05 25.63
CA ASN A 336 1.37 -24.13 26.75
C ASN A 336 1.37 -22.62 26.41
N ASN A 337 0.19 -22.02 26.32
CA ASN A 337 -0.01 -20.57 26.22
C ASN A 337 -0.54 -20.03 27.57
N SER A 338 0.38 -19.64 28.45
CA SER A 338 0.06 -18.92 29.69
C SER A 338 0.06 -17.42 29.42
N ASN A 339 -1.13 -16.84 29.25
CA ASN A 339 -1.35 -15.41 29.12
C ASN A 339 -1.66 -14.82 30.52
N PRO A 340 -0.82 -13.96 31.12
CA PRO A 340 -1.18 -13.30 32.38
C PRO A 340 -2.10 -12.11 32.11
N THR A 341 -3.36 -12.24 32.56
CA THR A 341 -4.34 -11.17 32.66
C THR A 341 -3.88 -10.16 33.71
N ASN A 342 -3.49 -8.95 33.29
CA ASN A 342 -3.17 -7.85 34.19
C ASN A 342 -4.46 -7.08 34.51
N ASN A 343 -5.05 -7.40 35.67
CA ASN A 343 -6.28 -6.80 36.18
C ASN A 343 -5.92 -5.62 37.10
N SER A 344 -5.87 -4.41 36.53
CA SER A 344 -5.69 -3.17 37.29
C SER A 344 -7.06 -2.66 37.76
N GLY A 345 -7.39 -2.98 39.01
CA GLY A 345 -8.58 -2.48 39.69
C GLY A 345 -8.57 -0.96 39.87
N THR A 346 -9.69 -0.33 39.53
CA THR A 346 -10.02 1.05 39.89
C THR A 346 -10.45 1.11 41.36
N PRO A 347 -9.85 1.96 42.22
CA PRO A 347 -10.42 2.25 43.52
C PRO A 347 -11.69 3.09 43.36
N THR A 348 -12.83 2.52 43.75
CA THR A 348 -14.07 3.25 43.98
C THR A 348 -13.91 4.01 45.29
N VAL A 349 -13.95 5.34 45.23
CA VAL A 349 -13.94 6.21 46.41
C VAL A 349 -15.38 6.32 46.90
N ASP A 350 -15.66 5.73 48.07
CA ASP A 350 -16.94 5.81 48.78
C ASP A 350 -17.03 7.15 49.55
N PRO A 351 -17.98 8.05 49.23
CA PRO A 351 -18.11 9.34 49.89
C PRO A 351 -19.13 9.32 51.03
N THR A 352 -19.04 8.41 52.01
CA THR A 352 -19.87 8.49 53.22
C THR A 352 -19.22 7.93 54.49
N GLN A 353 -18.14 8.54 54.99
CA GLN A 353 -17.76 8.35 56.41
C GLN A 353 -17.53 9.67 57.13
N SER A 354 -18.62 10.09 57.76
CA SER A 354 -18.70 11.00 58.89
C SER A 354 -18.13 10.32 60.14
N THR A 355 -17.11 10.91 60.77
CA THR A 355 -16.86 10.72 62.20
C THR A 355 -16.23 11.98 62.81
N SER A 356 -17.07 12.75 63.50
CA SER A 356 -16.71 13.47 64.74
C SER A 356 -16.07 12.48 65.73
N PRO A 357 -15.13 12.87 66.64
CA PRO A 357 -15.56 13.53 67.89
C PRO A 357 -14.53 14.43 68.62
N ALA A 358 -15.08 15.28 69.49
CA ALA A 358 -14.71 15.61 70.87
C ALA A 358 -13.23 15.84 71.31
N GLY A 359 -13.01 16.98 71.99
CA GLY A 359 -11.95 17.15 73.01
C GLY A 359 -12.13 16.20 74.20
N PRO A 360 -11.34 16.29 75.31
CA PRO A 360 -11.12 17.53 76.05
C PRO A 360 -9.74 17.65 76.78
N ARG A 361 -9.63 18.78 77.51
CA ARG A 361 -8.72 19.13 78.63
C ARG A 361 -7.31 19.61 78.31
#